data_AF-A0A3E0EDW4-F1
#
_entry.id   AF-A0A3E0EDW4-F1
#
_cell.length_a   1.000
_cell.length_b   1.000
_cell.length_c   1.000
_cell.angle_alpha   90.00
_cell.angle_beta   90.00
_cell.angle_gamma   90.00
#
_symmetry.space_group_name_H-M   'P 1'
#
loop_
_entity.id
_entity.type
_entity.pdbx_description
1 polymer ?
#
loop_
_entity_poly.entity_id
_entity_poly.type
_entity_poly.pdbx_seq_one_letter_code
_entity_poly.pdbx_strand_id
1 'polypeptide(L)'
;MYVCVIFLNVLKIFDTLNKDKNILFIRNLESKLDFELTTMRTILIIGAGRSASSLIQYLLNKSVEENLHVIIGDLSLALAQKKTNNHPNATPIALDIFDENQRRNAVQKADVVISMLPAHLHIEVAKDCIVYKKHLVTASYISDAMQELDEAAKANNLIFMNEIGLDPGVDHMSAMKVIDEIREKDGKMLLFESFCGGLVAPVSDDNLWNYKFTWAPRNVVLAGQGGTAKFIQEGAYKYIPYVNLFRRTEFLEVEGYGRFEAYSNRDSLKYRSVYGLDDVLTLYRGTIRRVGFSKAWNMFVQLGMTDDSYSMENSENMSYREFVNSFLPYHPTDSVEIKMRLILKIDQDDIMWDKLLELDLFSRTKKVGLKDATPAQILEKILSDSWTLQPHDKDMIVMYHKFGYVINGEEKQLDSKMVCIGEDQTYTAMAKTVGLPVAMAALLILNGKITTPGVQLPIRKEVYLPILKELEEYGVVFNEQSMPYVGYNPDKVFS
;
A
#
# COMPACT_ATOMS: atom_id res chain seq x y z
N MET A 1 -21.46 45.60 17.87
CA MET A 1 -21.43 46.98 18.39
C MET A 1 -21.21 47.07 19.91
N TYR A 2 -21.59 46.07 20.71
CA TYR A 2 -21.35 46.05 22.18
C TYR A 2 -19.90 45.75 22.62
N VAL A 3 -19.06 45.17 21.76
CA VAL A 3 -17.67 44.80 22.08
C VAL A 3 -16.70 46.00 22.00
N CYS A 4 -16.99 47.00 21.16
CA CYS A 4 -16.15 48.20 21.01
C CYS A 4 -16.19 49.14 22.24
N VAL A 5 -17.30 49.16 22.99
CA VAL A 5 -17.47 50.07 24.14
C VAL A 5 -16.75 49.55 25.39
N ILE A 6 -16.56 48.23 25.49
CA ILE A 6 -15.78 47.61 26.58
C ILE A 6 -14.27 47.86 26.37
N PHE A 7 -13.80 47.82 25.12
CA PHE A 7 -12.38 48.04 24.78
C PHE A 7 -11.90 49.45 25.11
N LEU A 8 -12.74 50.48 24.89
CA LEU A 8 -12.42 51.88 25.17
C LEU A 8 -12.41 52.23 26.68
N ASN A 9 -13.20 51.52 27.50
CA ASN A 9 -13.22 51.75 28.95
C ASN A 9 -12.08 51.02 29.68
N VAL A 10 -11.61 49.88 29.15
CA VAL A 10 -10.43 49.19 29.70
C VAL A 10 -9.15 50.00 29.42
N LEU A 11 -9.00 50.58 28.23
CA LEU A 11 -7.84 51.41 27.88
C LEU A 11 -7.68 52.66 28.77
N LYS A 12 -8.77 53.24 29.28
CA LYS A 12 -8.70 54.39 30.21
C LYS A 12 -8.27 54.02 31.64
N ILE A 13 -8.38 52.76 32.04
CA ILE A 13 -7.91 52.28 33.35
C ILE A 13 -6.41 51.93 33.31
N PHE A 14 -5.83 51.75 32.11
CA PHE A 14 -4.43 51.36 31.93
C PHE A 14 -3.42 52.52 31.95
N ASP A 15 -3.86 53.78 31.90
CA ASP A 15 -2.96 54.94 31.89
C ASP A 15 -2.37 55.31 33.28
N THR A 16 -2.78 54.62 34.35
CA THR A 16 -2.38 54.97 35.73
C THR A 16 -1.56 53.91 36.48
N LEU A 17 -1.17 52.79 35.86
CA LEU A 17 -0.43 51.73 36.57
C LEU A 17 0.79 51.20 35.79
N ASN A 18 1.97 51.59 36.30
CA ASN A 18 3.30 50.99 36.21
C ASN A 18 3.65 50.14 34.95
N LYS A 19 4.49 50.70 34.07
CA LYS A 19 4.86 50.18 32.74
C LYS A 19 5.49 48.77 32.72
N ASP A 20 6.16 48.34 33.79
CA ASP A 20 6.91 47.07 33.77
C ASP A 20 6.06 45.82 34.10
N LYS A 21 4.93 45.97 34.80
CA LYS A 21 4.01 44.84 35.06
C LYS A 21 3.07 44.55 33.88
N ASN A 22 2.90 45.52 32.98
CA ASN A 22 2.00 45.40 31.83
C ASN A 22 2.61 44.57 30.70
N ILE A 23 3.94 44.55 30.54
CA ILE A 23 4.61 43.79 29.46
C ILE A 23 4.50 42.27 29.70
N LEU A 24 4.61 41.81 30.95
CA LEU A 24 4.48 40.40 31.30
C LEU A 24 3.02 39.91 31.22
N PHE A 25 2.06 40.80 31.52
CA PHE A 25 0.63 40.49 31.41
C PHE A 25 0.16 40.47 29.95
N ILE A 26 0.67 41.39 29.11
CA ILE A 26 0.40 41.43 27.67
C ILE A 26 1.01 40.21 26.97
N ARG A 27 2.26 39.83 27.28
CA ARG A 27 2.86 38.60 26.73
C ARG A 27 2.14 37.31 27.14
N ASN A 28 1.59 37.26 28.35
CA ASN A 28 0.76 36.13 28.81
C ASN A 28 -0.65 36.15 28.21
N LEU A 29 -1.14 37.32 27.77
CA LEU A 29 -2.38 37.45 27.02
C LEU A 29 -2.17 37.14 25.54
N GLU A 30 -1.05 37.53 24.94
CA GLU A 30 -0.65 37.16 23.57
C GLU A 30 -0.42 35.64 23.47
N SER A 31 0.28 35.03 24.44
CA SER A 31 0.45 33.56 24.45
C SER A 31 -0.83 32.78 24.75
N LYS A 32 -1.82 33.40 25.43
CA LYS A 32 -3.16 32.82 25.64
C LYS A 32 -4.13 33.12 24.50
N LEU A 33 -4.00 34.24 23.79
CA LEU A 33 -4.77 34.56 22.59
C LEU A 33 -4.27 33.76 21.38
N ASP A 34 -2.96 33.53 21.25
CA ASP A 34 -2.38 32.63 20.24
C ASP A 34 -2.81 31.18 20.46
N PHE A 35 -3.21 30.83 21.69
CA PHE A 35 -3.80 29.52 22.00
C PHE A 35 -5.27 29.40 21.57
N GLU A 36 -5.95 30.51 21.25
CA GLU A 36 -7.41 30.56 21.01
C GLU A 36 -7.84 30.99 19.59
N LEU A 37 -6.92 31.05 18.63
CA LEU A 37 -7.24 31.24 17.20
C LEU A 37 -6.43 30.27 16.30
N THR A 38 -6.26 29.01 16.70
CA THR A 38 -5.87 27.99 15.73
C THR A 38 -7.09 27.66 14.87
N THR A 39 -7.10 28.16 13.63
CA THR A 39 -8.11 27.78 12.64
C THR A 39 -8.07 26.27 12.46
N MET A 40 -9.23 25.62 12.59
CA MET A 40 -9.36 24.17 12.40
C MET A 40 -8.75 23.74 11.06
N ARG A 41 -7.82 22.79 11.12
CA ARG A 41 -7.06 22.33 9.94
C ARG A 41 -7.87 21.30 9.18
N THR A 42 -7.92 21.40 7.86
CA THR A 42 -8.78 20.53 7.03
C THR A 42 -7.96 19.51 6.26
N ILE A 43 -8.29 18.23 6.39
CA ILE A 43 -7.75 17.14 5.57
C ILE A 43 -8.83 16.70 4.58
N LEU A 44 -8.52 16.72 3.28
CA LEU A 44 -9.36 16.10 2.25
C LEU A 44 -8.83 14.70 1.94
N ILE A 45 -9.67 13.68 2.13
CA ILE A 45 -9.39 12.30 1.72
C ILE A 45 -10.19 12.01 0.46
N ILE A 46 -9.52 11.65 -0.63
CA ILE A 46 -10.13 11.25 -1.90
C ILE A 46 -10.03 9.73 -2.03
N GLY A 47 -11.19 9.06 -2.06
CA GLY A 47 -11.34 7.61 -2.10
C GLY A 47 -11.63 7.01 -0.73
N ALA A 48 -12.83 6.45 -0.57
CA ALA A 48 -13.33 5.85 0.67
C ALA A 48 -13.30 4.30 0.64
N GLY A 49 -12.41 3.72 -0.17
CA GLY A 49 -12.27 2.29 -0.40
C GLY A 49 -11.74 1.49 0.81
N ARG A 50 -11.48 0.19 0.60
CA ARG A 50 -11.09 -0.74 1.68
C ARG A 50 -9.87 -0.27 2.47
N SER A 51 -8.80 0.13 1.77
CA SER A 51 -7.53 0.56 2.39
C SER A 51 -7.60 1.90 3.13
N ALA A 52 -8.65 2.70 2.91
CA ALA A 52 -8.81 3.99 3.60
C ALA A 52 -9.45 3.85 5.00
N SER A 53 -9.95 2.66 5.38
CA SER A 53 -10.72 2.47 6.62
C SER A 53 -9.94 2.84 7.87
N SER A 54 -8.72 2.31 8.03
CA SER A 54 -7.87 2.59 9.20
C SER A 54 -7.31 4.02 9.19
N LEU A 55 -7.00 4.56 8.00
CA LEU A 55 -6.63 5.97 7.80
C LEU A 55 -7.72 6.91 8.33
N ILE A 56 -8.96 6.69 7.90
CA ILE A 56 -10.10 7.54 8.28
C ILE A 56 -10.34 7.44 9.78
N GLN A 57 -10.41 6.22 10.33
CA GLN A 57 -10.64 6.02 11.76
C GLN A 57 -9.56 6.70 12.60
N TYR A 58 -8.28 6.56 12.23
CA TYR A 58 -7.16 7.19 12.91
C TYR A 58 -7.28 8.72 12.94
N LEU A 59 -7.55 9.35 11.79
CA LEU A 59 -7.66 10.81 11.71
C LEU A 59 -8.89 11.34 12.47
N LEU A 60 -10.01 10.61 12.45
CA LEU A 60 -11.19 10.97 13.23
C LEU A 60 -10.91 10.88 14.74
N ASN A 61 -10.26 9.81 15.19
CA ASN A 61 -9.87 9.64 16.59
C ASN A 61 -8.93 10.76 17.08
N LYS A 62 -8.04 11.25 16.22
CA LYS A 62 -7.14 12.38 16.51
C LYS A 62 -7.76 13.76 16.29
N SER A 63 -8.96 13.86 15.72
CA SER A 63 -9.49 15.14 15.25
C SER A 63 -9.68 16.20 16.32
N VAL A 64 -9.97 15.81 17.57
CA VAL A 64 -10.10 16.77 18.69
C VAL A 64 -8.72 17.21 19.17
N GLU A 65 -7.81 16.26 19.42
CA GLU A 65 -6.43 16.50 19.87
C GLU A 65 -5.67 17.40 18.88
N GLU A 66 -5.84 17.13 17.59
CA GLU A 66 -5.14 17.80 16.49
C GLU A 66 -5.98 18.94 15.86
N ASN A 67 -7.14 19.31 16.41
CA ASN A 67 -8.01 20.37 15.86
C ASN A 67 -8.24 20.22 14.33
N LEU A 68 -8.69 19.02 13.90
CA LEU A 68 -8.85 18.63 12.49
C LEU A 68 -10.31 18.55 12.07
N HIS A 69 -10.60 18.98 10.84
CA HIS A 69 -11.80 18.62 10.09
C HIS A 69 -11.42 17.66 8.95
N VAL A 70 -12.15 16.55 8.80
CA VAL A 70 -11.88 15.55 7.75
C VAL A 70 -13.00 15.54 6.71
N ILE A 71 -12.68 15.93 5.48
CA ILE A 71 -13.59 15.83 4.34
C ILE A 71 -13.31 14.49 3.64
N ILE A 72 -14.33 13.66 3.48
CA ILE A 72 -14.21 12.36 2.80
C ILE A 72 -14.97 12.43 1.47
N GLY A 73 -14.23 12.42 0.36
CA GLY A 73 -14.77 12.43 -0.98
C GLY A 73 -14.70 11.08 -1.67
N ASP A 74 -15.81 10.63 -2.23
CA ASP A 74 -15.90 9.42 -3.06
C ASP A 74 -16.95 9.62 -4.15
N LEU A 75 -16.86 8.87 -5.26
CA LEU A 75 -17.93 8.84 -6.27
C LEU A 75 -19.26 8.40 -5.63
N SER A 76 -19.20 7.49 -4.65
CA SER A 76 -20.35 7.07 -3.86
C SER A 76 -20.47 7.90 -2.58
N LEU A 77 -21.41 8.85 -2.57
CA LEU A 77 -21.75 9.61 -1.36
C LEU A 77 -22.13 8.69 -0.18
N ALA A 78 -22.85 7.61 -0.45
CA ALA A 78 -23.26 6.66 0.58
C ALA A 78 -22.06 5.97 1.23
N LEU A 79 -21.01 5.66 0.45
CA LEU A 79 -19.77 5.10 0.97
C LEU A 79 -19.04 6.12 1.86
N ALA A 80 -18.91 7.37 1.41
CA ALA A 80 -18.31 8.44 2.19
C ALA A 80 -19.07 8.67 3.51
N GLN A 81 -20.40 8.74 3.48
CA GLN A 81 -21.25 8.87 4.68
C GLN A 81 -21.07 7.71 5.66
N LYS A 82 -20.97 6.48 5.15
CA LYS A 82 -20.70 5.31 6.00
C LYS A 82 -19.35 5.42 6.71
N LYS A 83 -18.32 5.98 6.03
CA LYS A 83 -16.98 6.13 6.59
C LYS A 83 -16.85 7.28 7.59
N THR A 84 -17.64 8.35 7.46
CA THR A 84 -17.66 9.40 8.48
C THR A 84 -18.32 8.96 9.78
N ASN A 85 -19.22 7.97 9.74
CA ASN A 85 -19.94 7.44 10.89
C ASN A 85 -20.60 8.55 11.75
N ASN A 86 -21.13 9.59 11.11
CA ASN A 86 -21.71 10.78 11.76
C ASN A 86 -20.77 11.51 12.74
N HIS A 87 -19.46 11.39 12.55
CA HIS A 87 -18.48 12.06 13.39
C HIS A 87 -18.59 13.60 13.24
N PRO A 88 -18.62 14.38 14.34
CA PRO A 88 -18.88 15.83 14.28
C PRO A 88 -17.80 16.61 13.50
N ASN A 89 -16.58 16.10 13.49
CA ASN A 89 -15.45 16.69 12.77
C ASN A 89 -15.27 16.12 11.35
N ALA A 90 -16.31 15.55 10.75
CA ALA A 90 -16.22 14.92 9.44
C ALA A 90 -17.36 15.31 8.50
N THR A 91 -17.02 15.55 7.23
CA THR A 91 -18.01 15.86 6.18
C THR A 91 -17.87 14.89 5.01
N PRO A 92 -18.91 14.11 4.67
CA PRO A 92 -18.90 13.30 3.47
C PRO A 92 -19.34 14.13 2.25
N ILE A 93 -18.65 13.96 1.12
CA ILE A 93 -19.02 14.60 -0.15
C ILE A 93 -19.04 13.57 -1.28
N ALA A 94 -19.95 13.77 -2.25
CA ALA A 94 -19.80 13.17 -3.56
C ALA A 94 -18.68 13.92 -4.29
N LEU A 95 -17.70 13.20 -4.82
CA LEU A 95 -16.57 13.79 -5.51
C LEU A 95 -16.19 12.95 -6.72
N ASP A 96 -16.48 13.47 -7.90
CA ASP A 96 -15.86 13.00 -9.14
C ASP A 96 -14.59 13.80 -9.41
N ILE A 97 -13.45 13.12 -9.44
CA ILE A 97 -12.16 13.76 -9.74
C ILE A 97 -12.05 14.22 -11.19
N PHE A 98 -12.91 13.77 -12.10
CA PHE A 98 -12.94 14.28 -13.48
C PHE A 98 -13.83 15.52 -13.63
N ASP A 99 -14.69 15.81 -12.63
CA ASP A 99 -15.37 17.10 -12.54
C ASP A 99 -14.41 18.13 -11.95
N GLU A 100 -13.86 18.96 -12.83
CA GLU A 100 -12.90 20.03 -12.49
C GLU A 100 -13.43 20.98 -11.41
N ASN A 101 -14.72 21.32 -11.42
CA ASN A 101 -15.29 22.24 -10.44
C ASN A 101 -15.39 21.58 -9.06
N GLN A 102 -15.86 20.34 -9.00
CA GLN A 102 -15.92 19.61 -7.72
C GLN A 102 -14.53 19.41 -7.13
N ARG A 103 -13.58 18.92 -7.95
CA ARG A 103 -12.20 18.66 -7.53
C ARG A 103 -11.52 19.91 -6.98
N ARG A 104 -11.56 21.03 -7.72
CA ARG A 104 -10.94 22.29 -7.29
C ARG A 104 -11.58 22.86 -6.05
N ASN A 105 -12.92 22.86 -5.96
CA ASN A 105 -13.63 23.35 -4.78
C ASN A 105 -13.31 22.53 -3.52
N ALA A 106 -13.10 21.22 -3.66
CA ALA A 106 -12.69 20.37 -2.54
C ALA A 106 -11.23 20.64 -2.14
N VAL A 107 -10.30 20.66 -3.10
CA VAL A 107 -8.87 20.89 -2.84
C VAL A 107 -8.60 22.24 -2.19
N GLN A 108 -9.28 23.31 -2.64
CA GLN A 108 -9.12 24.66 -2.07
C GLN A 108 -9.41 24.73 -0.56
N LYS A 109 -10.36 23.93 -0.08
CA LYS A 109 -10.78 23.89 1.33
C LYS A 109 -9.82 23.14 2.25
N ALA A 110 -8.94 22.32 1.68
CA ALA A 110 -8.01 21.49 2.44
C ALA A 110 -6.71 22.23 2.76
N ASP A 111 -6.00 21.80 3.79
CA ASP A 111 -4.60 22.15 4.05
C ASP A 111 -3.66 21.06 3.53
N VAL A 112 -4.08 19.80 3.66
CA VAL A 112 -3.46 18.61 3.07
C VAL A 112 -4.51 17.79 2.32
N VAL A 113 -4.14 17.31 1.14
CA VAL A 113 -4.94 16.35 0.37
C VAL A 113 -4.31 14.96 0.47
N ILE A 114 -5.12 13.95 0.75
CA ILE A 114 -4.75 12.54 0.74
C ILE A 114 -5.47 11.87 -0.42
N SER A 115 -4.74 11.27 -1.36
CA SER A 115 -5.33 10.52 -2.46
C SER A 115 -5.12 9.02 -2.28
N MET A 116 -6.21 8.30 -2.02
CA MET A 116 -6.27 6.83 -1.91
C MET A 116 -6.75 6.18 -3.21
N LEU A 117 -6.71 6.92 -4.32
CA LEU A 117 -7.09 6.45 -5.65
C LEU A 117 -5.99 5.58 -6.31
N PRO A 118 -6.31 4.84 -7.37
CA PRO A 118 -5.32 4.25 -8.26
C PRO A 118 -4.30 5.27 -8.80
N ALA A 119 -3.05 4.85 -9.00
CA ALA A 119 -1.93 5.72 -9.38
C ALA A 119 -2.18 6.62 -10.61
N HIS A 120 -2.89 6.11 -11.61
CA HIS A 120 -3.19 6.85 -12.85
C HIS A 120 -4.16 8.03 -12.66
N LEU A 121 -4.84 8.11 -11.51
CA LEU A 121 -5.82 9.14 -11.20
C LEU A 121 -5.27 10.31 -10.37
N HIS A 122 -4.01 10.25 -9.93
CA HIS A 122 -3.44 11.26 -9.02
C HIS A 122 -3.11 12.58 -9.69
N ILE A 123 -2.83 12.58 -10.99
CA ILE A 123 -2.15 13.71 -11.64
C ILE A 123 -2.99 15.00 -11.64
N GLU A 124 -4.30 14.90 -11.88
CA GLU A 124 -5.18 16.07 -11.90
C GLU A 124 -5.37 16.67 -10.50
N VAL A 125 -5.40 15.82 -9.47
CA VAL A 125 -5.42 16.26 -8.06
C VAL A 125 -4.10 16.96 -7.72
N ALA A 126 -2.96 16.40 -8.13
CA ALA A 126 -1.64 16.96 -7.86
C ALA A 126 -1.45 18.34 -8.50
N LYS A 127 -1.91 18.52 -9.74
CA LYS A 127 -1.90 19.84 -10.42
C LYS A 127 -2.72 20.87 -9.64
N ASP A 128 -3.92 20.53 -9.20
CA ASP A 128 -4.73 21.44 -8.38
C ASP A 128 -4.06 21.73 -7.03
N CYS A 129 -3.38 20.76 -6.43
CA CYS A 129 -2.58 20.97 -5.21
C CYS A 129 -1.45 22.00 -5.44
N ILE A 130 -0.75 21.96 -6.58
CA ILE A 130 0.23 23.01 -6.94
C ILE A 130 -0.45 24.38 -7.04
N VAL A 131 -1.56 24.46 -7.78
CA VAL A 131 -2.28 25.72 -8.03
C VAL A 131 -2.76 26.37 -6.72
N TYR A 132 -3.32 25.56 -5.82
CA TYR A 132 -3.88 26.04 -4.55
C TYR A 132 -2.91 25.94 -3.37
N LYS A 133 -1.65 25.59 -3.63
CA LYS A 133 -0.58 25.49 -2.64
C LYS A 133 -0.93 24.54 -1.48
N LYS A 134 -1.40 23.35 -1.82
CA LYS A 134 -1.76 22.29 -0.89
C LYS A 134 -0.74 21.17 -0.94
N HIS A 135 -0.45 20.59 0.22
CA HIS A 135 0.37 19.38 0.29
C HIS A 135 -0.43 18.16 -0.19
N LEU A 136 0.27 17.14 -0.67
CA LEU A 136 -0.32 15.91 -1.20
C LEU A 136 0.32 14.70 -0.54
N VAL A 137 -0.49 13.71 -0.16
CA VAL A 137 -0.02 12.42 0.35
C VAL A 137 -0.69 11.28 -0.41
N THR A 138 0.08 10.30 -0.89
CA THR A 138 -0.42 9.14 -1.64
C THR A 138 0.29 7.84 -1.23
N ALA A 139 -0.41 6.72 -1.29
CA ALA A 139 0.17 5.38 -1.09
C ALA A 139 0.65 4.71 -2.39
N SER A 140 0.81 5.47 -3.48
CA SER A 140 1.08 4.95 -4.82
C SER A 140 2.49 5.26 -5.30
N TYR A 141 2.99 4.44 -6.23
CA TYR A 141 4.22 4.69 -6.97
C TYR A 141 4.23 6.07 -7.63
N ILE A 142 5.41 6.70 -7.66
CA ILE A 142 5.63 7.94 -8.41
C ILE A 142 5.60 7.61 -9.91
N SER A 143 4.69 8.25 -10.65
CA SER A 143 4.68 8.22 -12.11
C SER A 143 5.58 9.31 -12.68
N ASP A 144 6.01 9.16 -13.94
CA ASP A 144 6.81 10.19 -14.62
C ASP A 144 6.12 11.56 -14.61
N ALA A 145 4.81 11.59 -14.87
CA ALA A 145 4.00 12.82 -14.81
C ALA A 145 3.92 13.43 -13.40
N MET A 146 3.95 12.61 -12.34
CA MET A 146 4.04 13.12 -10.97
C MET A 146 5.43 13.71 -10.71
N GLN A 147 6.49 13.02 -11.15
CA GLN A 147 7.88 13.48 -10.98
C GLN A 147 8.14 14.81 -11.71
N GLU A 148 7.49 15.05 -12.85
CA GLU A 148 7.55 16.34 -13.56
C GLU A 148 7.06 17.54 -12.72
N LEU A 149 6.26 17.31 -11.68
CA LEU A 149 5.79 18.35 -10.77
C LEU A 149 6.79 18.72 -9.66
N ASP A 150 7.92 18.01 -9.55
CA ASP A 150 8.88 18.17 -8.46
C ASP A 150 9.42 19.60 -8.31
N GLU A 151 9.86 20.22 -9.41
CA GLU A 151 10.36 21.60 -9.39
C GLU A 151 9.26 22.61 -9.02
N ALA A 152 8.03 22.39 -9.48
CA ALA A 152 6.89 23.23 -9.11
C ALA A 152 6.52 23.07 -7.62
N ALA A 153 6.58 21.84 -7.09
CA ALA A 153 6.36 21.56 -5.68
C ALA A 153 7.44 22.22 -4.80
N LYS A 154 8.72 22.08 -5.16
CA LYS A 154 9.84 22.75 -4.49
C LYS A 154 9.69 24.27 -4.49
N ALA A 155 9.38 24.86 -5.65
CA ALA A 155 9.22 26.31 -5.80
C ALA A 155 8.09 26.89 -4.93
N ASN A 156 7.06 26.09 -4.62
CA ASN A 156 5.95 26.47 -3.75
C ASN A 156 6.12 25.97 -2.30
N ASN A 157 7.25 25.38 -1.94
CA ASN A 157 7.50 24.76 -0.64
C ASN A 157 6.44 23.71 -0.25
N LEU A 158 6.01 22.92 -1.24
CA LEU A 158 4.99 21.88 -1.07
C LEU A 158 5.66 20.51 -0.95
N ILE A 159 5.11 19.69 -0.05
CA ILE A 159 5.51 18.30 0.15
C ILE A 159 4.48 17.41 -0.53
N PHE A 160 4.92 16.69 -1.57
CA PHE A 160 4.16 15.63 -2.23
C PHE A 160 4.76 14.30 -1.75
N MET A 161 4.21 13.75 -0.68
CA MET A 161 4.68 12.50 -0.08
C MET A 161 4.01 11.32 -0.78
N ASN A 162 4.80 10.56 -1.53
CA ASN A 162 4.31 9.43 -2.30
C ASN A 162 4.83 8.13 -1.70
N GLU A 163 4.31 7.00 -2.20
CA GLU A 163 4.79 5.69 -1.78
C GLU A 163 4.78 5.50 -0.25
N ILE A 164 3.83 6.12 0.48
CA ILE A 164 3.74 6.02 1.95
C ILE A 164 2.63 5.06 2.38
N GLY A 165 2.57 3.87 1.76
CA GLY A 165 1.66 2.78 2.12
C GLY A 165 2.39 1.62 2.81
N LEU A 166 2.11 0.40 2.35
CA LEU A 166 2.78 -0.84 2.81
C LEU A 166 3.97 -1.21 1.92
N ASP A 167 3.67 -1.53 0.67
CA ASP A 167 4.60 -1.88 -0.41
C ASP A 167 4.02 -1.28 -1.71
N PRO A 168 4.36 -0.03 -2.03
CA PRO A 168 5.46 0.75 -1.44
C PRO A 168 5.08 1.58 -0.20
N GLY A 169 5.97 1.64 0.80
CA GLY A 169 5.94 2.51 1.98
C GLY A 169 6.68 1.96 3.19
N VAL A 170 6.00 1.16 4.02
CA VAL A 170 6.63 0.51 5.18
C VAL A 170 7.88 -0.28 4.76
N ASP A 171 7.90 -0.88 3.56
CA ASP A 171 9.08 -1.55 3.02
C ASP A 171 10.26 -0.58 2.81
N HIS A 172 10.04 0.59 2.21
CA HIS A 172 11.05 1.65 2.06
C HIS A 172 11.58 2.12 3.42
N MET A 173 10.66 2.45 4.32
CA MET A 173 10.98 3.02 5.63
C MET A 173 11.81 2.06 6.47
N SER A 174 11.36 0.80 6.57
CA SER A 174 12.06 -0.23 7.35
C SER A 174 13.38 -0.64 6.72
N ALA A 175 13.47 -0.71 5.38
CA ALA A 175 14.73 -0.97 4.68
C ALA A 175 15.75 0.15 4.91
N MET A 176 15.36 1.41 4.71
CA MET A 176 16.26 2.55 4.85
C MET A 176 16.73 2.75 6.29
N LYS A 177 15.89 2.48 7.29
CA LYS A 177 16.32 2.47 8.70
C LYS A 177 17.53 1.56 8.91
N VAL A 178 17.43 0.29 8.49
CA VAL A 178 18.51 -0.69 8.68
C VAL A 178 19.74 -0.36 7.82
N ILE A 179 19.53 0.04 6.57
CA ILE A 179 20.62 0.40 5.66
C ILE A 179 21.42 1.60 6.23
N ASP A 180 20.74 2.62 6.74
CA ASP A 180 21.40 3.78 7.33
C ASP A 180 22.13 3.43 8.64
N GLU A 181 21.55 2.57 9.49
CA GLU A 181 22.21 2.06 10.70
C GLU A 181 23.48 1.25 10.39
N ILE A 182 23.50 0.51 9.28
CA ILE A 182 24.69 -0.21 8.80
C ILE A 182 25.75 0.80 8.31
N ARG A 183 25.34 1.80 7.52
CA ARG A 183 26.24 2.85 7.00
C ARG A 183 26.84 3.71 8.10
N GLU A 184 26.07 4.05 9.13
CA GLU A 184 26.54 4.82 10.29
C GLU A 184 27.65 4.08 11.07
N LYS A 185 27.77 2.77 10.90
CA LYS A 185 28.82 1.93 11.46
C LYS A 185 29.91 1.58 10.44
N ASP A 186 30.04 2.39 9.38
CA ASP A 186 30.96 2.18 8.25
C ASP A 186 30.78 0.83 7.53
N GLY A 187 29.58 0.25 7.61
CA GLY A 187 29.24 -0.99 6.95
C GLY A 187 28.97 -0.81 5.44
N LYS A 188 29.37 -1.79 4.64
CA LYS A 188 29.13 -1.83 3.18
C LYS A 188 28.10 -2.91 2.85
N MET A 189 27.02 -2.50 2.17
CA MET A 189 25.99 -3.43 1.71
C MET A 189 26.51 -4.37 0.60
N LEU A 190 26.19 -5.66 0.72
CA LEU A 190 26.47 -6.70 -0.28
C LEU A 190 25.19 -7.25 -0.91
N LEU A 191 24.13 -7.40 -0.11
CA LEU A 191 22.86 -8.02 -0.50
C LEU A 191 21.69 -7.29 0.17
N PHE A 192 20.65 -7.02 -0.61
CA PHE A 192 19.36 -6.59 -0.08
C PHE A 192 18.23 -7.36 -0.78
N GLU A 193 17.46 -8.11 -0.01
CA GLU A 193 16.23 -8.76 -0.49
C GLU A 193 15.04 -8.25 0.31
N SER A 194 13.91 -8.02 -0.34
CA SER A 194 12.70 -7.53 0.30
C SER A 194 11.46 -8.24 -0.22
N PHE A 195 10.68 -8.79 0.69
CA PHE A 195 9.50 -9.56 0.39
C PHE A 195 8.30 -9.06 1.17
N CYS A 196 7.15 -8.94 0.52
CA CYS A 196 5.90 -8.57 1.19
C CYS A 196 4.72 -9.39 0.66
N GLY A 197 3.77 -9.75 1.51
CA GLY A 197 2.54 -10.39 1.11
C GLY A 197 1.37 -10.09 2.03
N GLY A 198 0.24 -9.68 1.44
CA GLY A 198 -1.06 -9.68 2.11
C GLY A 198 -1.78 -11.01 1.87
N LEU A 199 -2.12 -11.69 2.96
CA LEU A 199 -2.58 -13.08 3.01
C LEU A 199 -3.79 -13.20 3.94
N VAL A 200 -4.50 -14.33 3.90
CA VAL A 200 -5.46 -14.67 4.95
C VAL A 200 -4.71 -15.06 6.22
N ALA A 201 -5.19 -14.65 7.39
CA ALA A 201 -4.59 -15.06 8.66
C ALA A 201 -4.86 -16.55 8.92
N PRO A 202 -3.95 -17.28 9.60
CA PRO A 202 -4.13 -18.72 9.87
C PRO A 202 -5.46 -19.09 10.52
N VAL A 203 -5.99 -18.20 11.38
CA VAL A 203 -7.26 -18.40 12.10
C VAL A 203 -8.50 -18.27 11.20
N SER A 204 -8.35 -17.73 9.99
CA SER A 204 -9.42 -17.51 9.01
C SER A 204 -9.14 -18.19 7.67
N ASP A 205 -8.10 -19.01 7.63
CA ASP A 205 -7.70 -19.78 6.46
C ASP A 205 -8.50 -21.08 6.41
N ASP A 206 -9.42 -21.16 5.46
CA ASP A 206 -10.45 -22.20 5.35
C ASP A 206 -10.58 -22.77 3.94
N ASN A 207 -9.66 -22.43 3.02
CA ASN A 207 -9.73 -22.83 1.62
C ASN A 207 -8.43 -23.46 1.13
N LEU A 208 -8.53 -24.28 0.10
CA LEU A 208 -7.38 -25.00 -0.44
C LEU A 208 -6.32 -24.04 -0.98
N TRP A 209 -6.68 -22.85 -1.47
CA TRP A 209 -5.75 -21.86 -2.02
C TRP A 209 -4.90 -21.16 -0.97
N ASN A 210 -5.27 -21.24 0.31
CA ASN A 210 -4.68 -20.48 1.41
C ASN A 210 -4.62 -18.97 1.09
N TYR A 211 -5.66 -18.47 0.43
CA TYR A 211 -5.73 -17.07 -0.01
C TYR A 211 -7.17 -16.55 -0.05
N LYS A 212 -7.34 -15.31 0.38
CA LYS A 212 -8.56 -14.50 0.24
C LYS A 212 -8.15 -13.10 -0.24
N PHE A 213 -9.04 -12.36 -0.88
CA PHE A 213 -8.76 -10.99 -1.29
C PHE A 213 -8.76 -10.05 -0.09
N THR A 214 -7.57 -9.58 0.29
CA THR A 214 -7.36 -8.65 1.41
C THR A 214 -7.19 -7.20 0.94
N TRP A 215 -7.11 -6.99 -0.38
CA TRP A 215 -6.93 -5.72 -1.07
C TRP A 215 -7.58 -5.79 -2.46
N ALA A 216 -7.32 -4.81 -3.32
CA ALA A 216 -7.95 -4.72 -4.65
C ALA A 216 -7.74 -6.03 -5.47
N PRO A 217 -8.81 -6.82 -5.73
CA PRO A 217 -8.71 -8.13 -6.39
C PRO A 217 -8.04 -8.05 -7.75
N ARG A 218 -8.36 -7.02 -8.52
CA ARG A 218 -7.74 -6.70 -9.81
C ARG A 218 -6.22 -6.79 -9.80
N ASN A 219 -5.58 -6.21 -8.81
CA ASN A 219 -4.12 -6.17 -8.74
C ASN A 219 -3.50 -7.54 -8.45
N VAL A 220 -4.23 -8.45 -7.80
CA VAL A 220 -3.83 -9.85 -7.62
C VAL A 220 -3.92 -10.59 -8.95
N VAL A 221 -5.01 -10.40 -9.70
CA VAL A 221 -5.21 -11.09 -10.99
C VAL A 221 -4.17 -10.67 -12.02
N LEU A 222 -3.84 -9.38 -12.05
CA LEU A 222 -2.82 -8.81 -12.94
C LEU A 222 -1.38 -8.95 -12.41
N ALA A 223 -1.17 -9.62 -11.27
CA ALA A 223 0.16 -9.77 -10.69
C ALA A 223 1.13 -10.42 -11.70
N GLY A 224 2.28 -9.78 -11.90
CA GLY A 224 3.32 -10.24 -12.83
C GLY A 224 3.18 -9.74 -14.29
N GLN A 225 2.04 -9.16 -14.69
CA GLN A 225 1.85 -8.71 -16.09
C GLN A 225 2.52 -7.39 -16.44
N GLY A 226 3.04 -6.67 -15.45
CA GLY A 226 3.70 -5.36 -15.61
C GLY A 226 5.10 -5.40 -16.26
N GLY A 227 5.40 -6.42 -17.07
CA GLY A 227 6.68 -6.64 -17.72
C GLY A 227 7.53 -7.74 -17.10
N THR A 228 8.67 -8.03 -17.75
CA THR A 228 9.65 -9.02 -17.28
C THR A 228 10.19 -8.61 -15.91
N ALA A 229 10.25 -9.55 -14.97
CA ALA A 229 10.88 -9.27 -13.69
C ALA A 229 12.39 -9.14 -13.86
N LYS A 230 13.00 -8.11 -13.27
CA LYS A 230 14.43 -7.79 -13.42
C LYS A 230 15.06 -7.52 -12.06
N PHE A 231 16.22 -8.11 -11.83
CA PHE A 231 16.98 -7.94 -10.59
C PHE A 231 18.46 -8.24 -10.82
N ILE A 232 19.30 -7.91 -9.84
CA ILE A 232 20.72 -8.31 -9.83
C ILE A 232 20.92 -9.33 -8.71
N GLN A 233 21.68 -10.37 -9.00
CA GLN A 233 21.95 -11.47 -8.08
C GLN A 233 23.39 -11.91 -8.30
N GLU A 234 24.20 -11.81 -7.26
CA GLU A 234 25.65 -12.08 -7.29
C GLU A 234 26.37 -11.38 -8.44
N GLY A 235 26.07 -10.09 -8.65
CA GLY A 235 26.66 -9.26 -9.70
C GLY A 235 26.12 -9.53 -11.11
N ALA A 236 25.23 -10.51 -11.29
CA ALA A 236 24.64 -10.86 -12.58
C ALA A 236 23.19 -10.39 -12.69
N TYR A 237 22.85 -9.73 -13.80
CA TYR A 237 21.46 -9.38 -14.10
C TYR A 237 20.64 -10.62 -14.42
N LYS A 238 19.45 -10.69 -13.83
CA LYS A 238 18.47 -11.77 -14.03
C LYS A 238 17.19 -11.21 -14.61
N TYR A 239 16.57 -12.02 -15.47
CA TYR A 239 15.33 -11.70 -16.16
C TYR A 239 14.37 -12.89 -16.04
N ILE A 240 13.13 -12.64 -15.62
CA ILE A 240 12.08 -13.67 -15.54
C ILE A 240 10.86 -13.19 -16.32
N PRO A 241 10.61 -13.73 -17.52
CA PRO A 241 9.39 -13.46 -18.28
C PRO A 241 8.14 -13.90 -17.51
N TYR A 242 7.02 -13.23 -17.74
CA TYR A 242 5.74 -13.48 -17.05
C TYR A 242 5.34 -14.97 -17.00
N VAL A 243 5.45 -15.66 -18.14
CA VAL A 243 5.08 -17.08 -18.29
C VAL A 243 5.89 -18.03 -17.40
N ASN A 244 7.05 -17.60 -16.89
CA ASN A 244 7.92 -18.40 -16.02
C ASN A 244 7.90 -17.92 -14.56
N LEU A 245 7.21 -16.81 -14.26
CA LEU A 245 7.32 -16.10 -13.00
C LEU A 245 6.91 -16.97 -11.80
N PHE A 246 5.72 -17.56 -11.87
CA PHE A 246 5.14 -18.35 -10.79
C PHE A 246 5.73 -19.76 -10.64
N ARG A 247 6.73 -20.10 -11.46
CA ARG A 247 7.51 -21.35 -11.34
C ARG A 247 8.91 -21.12 -10.78
N ARG A 248 9.37 -19.87 -10.68
CA ARG A 248 10.66 -19.49 -10.10
C ARG A 248 10.42 -18.77 -8.77
N THR A 249 10.20 -19.57 -7.73
CA THR A 249 9.93 -19.10 -6.37
C THR A 249 11.06 -19.43 -5.42
N GLU A 250 11.20 -18.63 -4.37
CA GLU A 250 12.09 -18.90 -3.23
C GLU A 250 11.27 -19.26 -1.99
N PHE A 251 11.85 -20.01 -1.07
CA PHE A 251 11.19 -20.33 0.19
C PHE A 251 11.65 -19.37 1.28
N LEU A 252 10.70 -18.99 2.14
CA LEU A 252 10.93 -18.13 3.30
C LEU A 252 10.34 -18.81 4.53
N GLU A 253 11.02 -18.70 5.66
CA GLU A 253 10.52 -19.17 6.95
C GLU A 253 10.28 -17.98 7.87
N VAL A 254 9.10 -17.91 8.48
CA VAL A 254 8.71 -16.86 9.42
C VAL A 254 8.27 -17.51 10.73
N GLU A 255 8.91 -17.10 11.82
CA GLU A 255 8.74 -17.67 13.15
C GLU A 255 7.28 -17.59 13.60
N GLY A 256 6.71 -18.73 14.00
CA GLY A 256 5.32 -18.82 14.44
C GLY A 256 4.28 -18.87 13.31
N TYR A 257 4.67 -18.63 12.06
CA TYR A 257 3.76 -18.63 10.90
C TYR A 257 4.12 -19.68 9.83
N GLY A 258 5.30 -20.28 9.94
CA GLY A 258 5.76 -21.39 9.12
C GLY A 258 6.34 -20.95 7.78
N ARG A 259 6.24 -21.86 6.81
CA ARG A 259 6.88 -21.73 5.50
C ARG A 259 6.00 -20.98 4.51
N PHE A 260 6.64 -20.11 3.74
CA PHE A 260 6.09 -19.36 2.63
C PHE A 260 6.92 -19.58 1.36
N GLU A 261 6.35 -19.16 0.24
CA GLU A 261 7.06 -19.01 -1.02
C GLU A 261 6.99 -17.54 -1.48
N ALA A 262 7.98 -17.10 -2.24
CA ALA A 262 8.00 -15.77 -2.82
C ALA A 262 8.41 -15.81 -4.30
N TYR A 263 7.68 -15.07 -5.13
CA TYR A 263 8.04 -14.84 -6.54
C TYR A 263 8.49 -13.40 -6.76
N SER A 264 9.25 -13.16 -7.82
CA SER A 264 9.87 -11.86 -8.11
C SER A 264 8.86 -10.77 -8.49
N ASN A 265 9.10 -9.54 -8.04
CA ASN A 265 8.26 -8.38 -8.35
C ASN A 265 8.91 -7.45 -9.37
N ARG A 266 8.27 -7.32 -10.55
CA ARG A 266 8.55 -6.29 -11.58
C ARG A 266 10.07 -5.99 -11.70
N ASP A 267 10.44 -4.72 -11.78
CA ASP A 267 11.82 -4.30 -11.94
C ASP A 267 12.39 -3.82 -10.60
N SER A 268 13.18 -4.67 -9.94
CA SER A 268 13.88 -4.31 -8.69
C SER A 268 15.05 -3.36 -8.94
N LEU A 269 15.58 -3.28 -10.17
CA LEU A 269 16.77 -2.48 -10.48
C LEU A 269 16.52 -0.98 -10.28
N LYS A 270 15.26 -0.53 -10.41
CA LYS A 270 14.86 0.85 -10.16
C LYS A 270 15.19 1.34 -8.75
N TYR A 271 15.28 0.43 -7.78
CA TYR A 271 15.52 0.79 -6.37
C TYR A 271 17.00 0.86 -5.99
N ARG A 272 17.94 0.51 -6.89
CA ARG A 272 19.38 0.57 -6.59
C ARG A 272 19.77 1.98 -6.18
N SER A 273 19.58 2.93 -7.07
CA SER A 273 19.98 4.32 -6.83
C SER A 273 19.09 4.99 -5.78
N VAL A 274 17.80 4.62 -5.71
CA VAL A 274 16.86 5.13 -4.69
C VAL A 274 17.37 4.84 -3.28
N TYR A 275 17.90 3.63 -3.04
CA TYR A 275 18.45 3.25 -1.75
C TYR A 275 19.96 3.51 -1.62
N GLY A 276 20.64 4.03 -2.64
CA GLY A 276 22.11 4.17 -2.65
C GLY A 276 22.87 2.84 -2.64
N LEU A 277 22.34 1.85 -3.37
CA LEU A 277 22.84 0.48 -3.49
C LEU A 277 23.39 0.19 -4.91
N ASP A 278 24.04 1.18 -5.53
CA ASP A 278 24.54 1.06 -6.90
C ASP A 278 25.65 0.00 -7.04
N ASP A 279 26.39 -0.34 -5.98
CA ASP A 279 27.46 -1.35 -6.00
C ASP A 279 27.05 -2.70 -5.38
N VAL A 280 25.77 -2.89 -5.05
CA VAL A 280 25.29 -4.12 -4.40
C VAL A 280 25.39 -5.32 -5.33
N LEU A 281 25.76 -6.48 -4.79
CA LEU A 281 25.85 -7.72 -5.57
C LEU A 281 24.47 -8.31 -5.82
N THR A 282 23.58 -8.20 -4.84
CA THR A 282 22.22 -8.73 -4.92
C THR A 282 21.21 -7.67 -4.49
N LEU A 283 20.24 -7.38 -5.36
CA LEU A 283 19.06 -6.58 -5.06
C LEU A 283 17.84 -7.28 -5.63
N TYR A 284 16.95 -7.73 -4.76
CA TYR A 284 15.80 -8.53 -5.13
C TYR A 284 14.55 -8.13 -4.36
N ARG A 285 13.43 -7.91 -5.05
CA ARG A 285 12.12 -7.69 -4.43
C ARG A 285 11.12 -8.74 -4.89
N GLY A 286 10.25 -9.19 -4.00
CA GLY A 286 9.28 -10.24 -4.30
C GLY A 286 7.99 -10.18 -3.50
N THR A 287 7.01 -10.97 -3.93
CA THR A 287 5.71 -11.11 -3.26
C THR A 287 5.59 -12.47 -2.58
N ILE A 288 5.18 -12.44 -1.32
CA ILE A 288 5.00 -13.63 -0.47
C ILE A 288 3.62 -14.25 -0.71
N ARG A 289 3.58 -15.58 -0.77
CA ARG A 289 2.39 -16.44 -0.78
C ARG A 289 2.59 -17.68 0.09
N ARG A 290 1.49 -18.34 0.41
CA ARG A 290 1.53 -19.67 1.02
C ARG A 290 2.05 -20.69 0.01
N VAL A 291 2.81 -21.67 0.50
CA VAL A 291 3.42 -22.71 -0.34
C VAL A 291 2.35 -23.40 -1.19
N GLY A 292 2.62 -23.52 -2.49
CA GLY A 292 1.71 -24.15 -3.45
C GLY A 292 0.78 -23.17 -4.17
N PHE A 293 0.66 -21.91 -3.72
CA PHE A 293 -0.15 -20.90 -4.40
C PHE A 293 0.36 -20.63 -5.82
N SER A 294 1.64 -20.37 -6.01
CA SER A 294 2.25 -19.97 -7.29
C SER A 294 2.21 -21.11 -8.29
N LYS A 295 2.46 -22.36 -7.84
CA LYS A 295 2.25 -23.54 -8.68
C LYS A 295 0.81 -23.62 -9.19
N ALA A 296 -0.18 -23.39 -8.32
CA ALA A 296 -1.58 -23.43 -8.70
C ALA A 296 -1.97 -22.25 -9.61
N TRP A 297 -1.56 -21.03 -9.26
CA TRP A 297 -1.82 -19.81 -10.02
C TRP A 297 -1.25 -19.89 -11.45
N ASN A 298 -0.10 -20.54 -11.61
CA ASN A 298 0.51 -20.77 -12.91
C ASN A 298 -0.44 -21.48 -13.88
N MET A 299 -1.41 -22.28 -13.42
CA MET A 299 -2.42 -22.89 -14.30
C MET A 299 -3.21 -21.83 -15.09
N PHE A 300 -3.64 -20.76 -14.42
CA PHE A 300 -4.36 -19.66 -15.08
C PHE A 300 -3.47 -18.88 -16.03
N VAL A 301 -2.20 -18.68 -15.66
CA VAL A 301 -1.20 -18.02 -16.50
C VAL A 301 -0.96 -18.80 -17.79
N GLN A 302 -0.75 -20.12 -17.71
CA GLN A 302 -0.49 -20.95 -18.89
C GLN A 302 -1.71 -21.04 -19.83
N LEU A 303 -2.93 -20.93 -19.29
CA LEU A 303 -4.16 -20.90 -20.08
C LEU A 303 -4.48 -19.52 -20.66
N GLY A 304 -3.76 -18.45 -20.27
CA GLY A 304 -4.07 -17.08 -20.70
C GLY A 304 -5.28 -16.46 -20.00
N MET A 305 -5.79 -17.07 -18.94
CA MET A 305 -7.00 -16.62 -18.24
C MET A 305 -6.78 -15.34 -17.41
N THR A 306 -5.52 -14.95 -17.22
CA THR A 306 -5.16 -13.71 -16.53
C THR A 306 -5.05 -12.52 -17.49
N ASP A 307 -5.08 -12.70 -18.82
CA ASP A 307 -4.82 -11.64 -19.79
C ASP A 307 -5.85 -10.51 -19.71
N ASP A 308 -5.38 -9.27 -19.85
CA ASP A 308 -6.17 -8.06 -19.73
C ASP A 308 -6.11 -7.16 -20.96
N SER A 309 -5.53 -7.64 -22.06
CA SER A 309 -5.27 -6.86 -23.27
C SER A 309 -6.41 -6.88 -24.28
N TYR A 310 -7.40 -7.76 -24.11
CA TYR A 310 -8.54 -7.91 -25.02
C TYR A 310 -9.82 -8.26 -24.28
N SER A 311 -10.96 -7.89 -24.85
CA SER A 311 -12.29 -8.25 -24.37
C SER A 311 -12.75 -9.56 -25.01
N MET A 312 -13.51 -10.36 -24.25
CA MET A 312 -14.17 -11.56 -24.75
C MET A 312 -15.60 -11.26 -25.20
N GLU A 313 -16.00 -11.79 -26.34
CA GLU A 313 -17.34 -11.62 -26.89
C GLU A 313 -18.40 -12.37 -26.07
N ASN A 314 -19.57 -11.74 -25.90
CA ASN A 314 -20.72 -12.33 -25.19
C ASN A 314 -20.38 -12.75 -23.73
N SER A 315 -19.43 -12.05 -23.10
CA SER A 315 -18.99 -12.34 -21.73
C SER A 315 -20.14 -12.23 -20.72
N GLU A 316 -21.14 -11.39 -20.95
CA GLU A 316 -22.26 -11.20 -20.02
C GLU A 316 -23.17 -12.44 -19.89
N ASN A 317 -23.27 -13.24 -20.95
CA ASN A 317 -24.12 -14.43 -21.01
C ASN A 317 -23.33 -15.73 -20.84
N MET A 318 -22.00 -15.65 -20.76
CA MET A 318 -21.11 -16.79 -20.59
C MET A 318 -21.27 -17.40 -19.20
N SER A 319 -21.37 -18.73 -19.11
CA SER A 319 -21.20 -19.45 -17.85
C SER A 319 -19.73 -19.61 -17.49
N TYR A 320 -19.43 -19.88 -16.22
CA TYR A 320 -18.03 -20.11 -15.79
C TYR A 320 -17.39 -21.26 -16.58
N ARG A 321 -18.17 -22.33 -16.83
CA ARG A 321 -17.75 -23.43 -17.69
C ARG A 321 -17.40 -22.99 -19.12
N GLU A 322 -18.24 -22.16 -19.74
CA GLU A 322 -18.01 -21.67 -21.10
C GLU A 322 -16.77 -20.78 -21.17
N PHE A 323 -16.52 -19.98 -20.13
CA PHE A 323 -15.28 -19.21 -19.97
C PHE A 323 -14.05 -20.10 -19.90
N VAL A 324 -14.04 -21.14 -19.06
CA VAL A 324 -12.91 -22.08 -19.05
C VAL A 324 -12.74 -22.74 -20.42
N ASN A 325 -13.85 -23.14 -21.05
CA ASN A 325 -13.83 -23.83 -22.33
C ASN A 325 -13.26 -23.00 -23.48
N SER A 326 -13.35 -21.66 -23.43
CA SER A 326 -12.82 -20.79 -24.50
C SER A 326 -11.30 -20.80 -24.61
N PHE A 327 -10.59 -21.19 -23.54
CA PHE A 327 -9.13 -21.34 -23.54
C PHE A 327 -8.67 -22.76 -23.85
N LEU A 328 -9.60 -23.68 -24.12
CA LEU A 328 -9.31 -25.08 -24.38
C LEU A 328 -9.62 -25.42 -25.84
N PRO A 329 -8.84 -26.32 -26.47
CA PRO A 329 -9.11 -26.80 -27.82
C PRO A 329 -10.51 -27.36 -27.95
N TYR A 330 -11.10 -27.21 -29.13
CA TYR A 330 -12.32 -27.92 -29.46
C TYR A 330 -12.07 -29.43 -29.47
N HIS A 331 -13.02 -30.19 -28.93
CA HIS A 331 -13.03 -31.64 -29.02
C HIS A 331 -14.48 -32.13 -29.08
N PRO A 332 -14.82 -33.13 -29.91
CA PRO A 332 -16.21 -33.54 -30.11
C PRO A 332 -16.85 -34.23 -28.89
N THR A 333 -16.05 -34.89 -28.03
CA THR A 333 -16.57 -35.73 -26.93
C THR A 333 -16.04 -35.35 -25.54
N ASP A 334 -14.76 -35.03 -25.42
CA ASP A 334 -14.12 -34.67 -24.16
C ASP A 334 -14.79 -33.48 -23.46
N SER A 335 -15.02 -33.65 -22.17
CA SER A 335 -15.55 -32.60 -21.31
C SER A 335 -14.51 -31.49 -21.09
N VAL A 336 -14.96 -30.31 -20.66
CA VAL A 336 -14.08 -29.19 -20.26
C VAL A 336 -13.06 -29.65 -19.22
N GLU A 337 -13.49 -30.49 -18.28
CA GLU A 337 -12.64 -31.05 -17.23
C GLU A 337 -11.53 -31.94 -17.77
N ILE A 338 -11.85 -32.86 -18.69
CA ILE A 338 -10.88 -33.76 -19.32
C ILE A 338 -9.85 -32.92 -20.10
N LYS A 339 -10.32 -31.98 -20.93
CA LYS A 339 -9.45 -31.12 -21.72
C LYS A 339 -8.50 -30.29 -20.85
N MET A 340 -9.02 -29.72 -19.76
CA MET A 340 -8.22 -28.91 -18.84
C MET A 340 -7.16 -29.75 -18.13
N ARG A 341 -7.53 -30.94 -17.62
CA ARG A 341 -6.57 -31.89 -16.99
C ARG A 341 -5.45 -32.27 -17.96
N LEU A 342 -5.78 -32.60 -19.21
CA LEU A 342 -4.82 -33.00 -20.22
C LEU A 342 -3.83 -31.87 -20.57
N ILE A 343 -4.32 -30.64 -20.78
CA ILE A 343 -3.46 -29.49 -21.10
C ILE A 343 -2.54 -29.13 -19.95
N LEU A 344 -3.07 -29.13 -18.73
CA LEU A 344 -2.31 -28.77 -17.53
C LEU A 344 -1.49 -29.95 -16.98
N LYS A 345 -1.64 -31.15 -17.56
CA LYS A 345 -0.99 -32.40 -17.13
C LYS A 345 -1.21 -32.67 -15.64
N ILE A 346 -2.46 -32.55 -15.20
CA ILE A 346 -2.85 -32.76 -13.80
C ILE A 346 -3.26 -34.22 -13.61
N ASP A 347 -2.48 -34.94 -12.80
CA ASP A 347 -2.75 -36.32 -12.43
C ASP A 347 -4.07 -36.45 -11.65
N GLN A 348 -4.64 -37.65 -11.63
CA GLN A 348 -5.97 -37.88 -11.04
C GLN A 348 -6.04 -37.50 -9.56
N ASP A 349 -4.95 -37.73 -8.82
CA ASP A 349 -4.77 -37.53 -7.38
C ASP A 349 -4.03 -36.24 -7.00
N ASP A 350 -3.78 -35.32 -7.96
CA ASP A 350 -3.14 -34.04 -7.67
C ASP A 350 -4.16 -33.02 -7.10
N ILE A 351 -3.87 -32.52 -5.89
CA ILE A 351 -4.61 -31.45 -5.19
C ILE A 351 -4.78 -30.17 -6.02
N MET A 352 -3.97 -29.94 -7.04
CA MET A 352 -4.20 -28.84 -7.99
C MET A 352 -5.58 -28.92 -8.65
N TRP A 353 -6.12 -30.12 -8.87
CA TRP A 353 -7.46 -30.27 -9.41
C TRP A 353 -8.54 -29.81 -8.42
N ASP A 354 -8.41 -30.20 -7.14
CA ASP A 354 -9.39 -29.84 -6.12
C ASP A 354 -9.43 -28.33 -5.89
N LYS A 355 -8.29 -27.64 -6.01
CA LYS A 355 -8.22 -26.18 -6.03
C LYS A 355 -9.06 -25.56 -7.16
N LEU A 356 -9.08 -26.17 -8.35
CA LEU A 356 -9.90 -25.68 -9.47
C LEU A 356 -11.40 -25.94 -9.23
N LEU A 357 -11.73 -27.08 -8.63
CA LEU A 357 -13.10 -27.42 -8.26
C LEU A 357 -13.67 -26.49 -7.18
N GLU A 358 -12.88 -26.14 -6.16
CA GLU A 358 -13.28 -25.23 -5.07
C GLU A 358 -13.70 -23.84 -5.57
N LEU A 359 -13.14 -23.39 -6.69
CA LEU A 359 -13.49 -22.13 -7.34
C LEU A 359 -14.80 -22.18 -8.15
N ASP A 360 -15.44 -23.36 -8.22
CA ASP A 360 -16.65 -23.59 -9.01
C ASP A 360 -16.50 -23.18 -10.50
N LEU A 361 -15.28 -23.33 -11.03
CA LEU A 361 -14.89 -22.91 -12.38
C LEU A 361 -15.71 -23.59 -13.48
N PHE A 362 -16.23 -24.78 -13.22
CA PHE A 362 -16.96 -25.58 -14.20
C PHE A 362 -18.48 -25.45 -14.09
N SER A 363 -18.96 -24.46 -13.32
CA SER A 363 -20.38 -24.19 -13.15
C SER A 363 -21.07 -23.89 -14.49
N ARG A 364 -22.16 -24.62 -14.74
CA ARG A 364 -23.03 -24.40 -15.93
C ARG A 364 -24.08 -23.32 -15.70
N THR A 365 -24.36 -23.01 -14.43
CA THR A 365 -25.47 -22.15 -14.02
C THR A 365 -25.01 -20.76 -13.64
N LYS A 366 -23.83 -20.62 -13.02
CA LYS A 366 -23.25 -19.31 -12.72
C LYS A 366 -22.84 -18.61 -14.00
N LYS A 367 -23.36 -17.39 -14.18
CA LYS A 367 -23.05 -16.50 -15.30
C LYS A 367 -22.02 -15.47 -14.88
N VAL A 368 -21.15 -15.10 -15.82
CA VAL A 368 -20.15 -14.05 -15.66
C VAL A 368 -20.82 -12.69 -15.43
N GLY A 369 -21.82 -12.33 -16.25
CA GLY A 369 -22.64 -11.14 -16.03
C GLY A 369 -21.92 -9.80 -16.26
N LEU A 370 -20.70 -9.83 -16.79
CA LEU A 370 -19.92 -8.63 -17.15
C LEU A 370 -19.91 -8.48 -18.66
N LYS A 371 -20.28 -7.32 -19.18
CA LYS A 371 -20.30 -7.03 -20.62
C LYS A 371 -18.90 -6.58 -21.10
N ASP A 372 -18.51 -7.05 -22.28
CA ASP A 372 -17.23 -6.71 -22.95
C ASP A 372 -16.00 -6.89 -22.03
N ALA A 373 -16.03 -7.92 -21.19
CA ALA A 373 -15.06 -8.13 -20.14
C ALA A 373 -13.80 -8.83 -20.64
N THR A 374 -12.64 -8.47 -20.09
CA THR A 374 -11.37 -9.17 -20.37
C THR A 374 -11.30 -10.52 -19.63
N PRO A 375 -10.45 -11.47 -20.07
CA PRO A 375 -10.21 -12.70 -19.32
C PRO A 375 -9.90 -12.47 -17.84
N ALA A 376 -9.04 -11.49 -17.55
CA ALA A 376 -8.70 -11.08 -16.19
C ALA A 376 -9.91 -10.62 -15.38
N GLN A 377 -10.81 -9.82 -15.96
CA GLN A 377 -12.03 -9.34 -15.28
C GLN A 377 -12.99 -10.49 -14.98
N ILE A 378 -13.11 -11.44 -15.90
CA ILE A 378 -13.95 -12.62 -15.71
C ILE A 378 -13.36 -13.53 -14.62
N LEU A 379 -12.05 -13.79 -14.65
CA LEU A 379 -11.37 -14.55 -13.62
C LEU A 379 -11.49 -13.87 -12.25
N GLU A 380 -11.32 -12.55 -12.18
CA GLU A 380 -11.53 -11.77 -10.96
C GLU A 380 -12.93 -11.96 -10.39
N LYS A 381 -13.97 -11.93 -11.23
CA LYS A 381 -15.36 -12.18 -10.83
C LYS A 381 -15.54 -13.58 -10.24
N ILE A 382 -15.01 -14.60 -10.90
CA ILE A 382 -15.10 -15.99 -10.42
C ILE A 382 -14.39 -16.13 -9.07
N LEU A 383 -13.16 -15.65 -8.97
CA LEU A 383 -12.37 -15.72 -7.74
C LEU A 383 -13.05 -14.95 -6.60
N SER A 384 -13.71 -13.83 -6.89
CA SER A 384 -14.38 -13.02 -5.87
C SER A 384 -15.55 -13.73 -5.22
N ASP A 385 -16.19 -14.67 -5.92
CA ASP A 385 -17.26 -15.49 -5.34
C ASP A 385 -16.72 -16.45 -4.26
N SER A 386 -15.45 -16.88 -4.36
CA SER A 386 -14.83 -17.83 -3.43
C SER A 386 -13.88 -17.20 -2.42
N TRP A 387 -13.19 -16.12 -2.77
CA TRP A 387 -12.08 -15.55 -2.01
C TRP A 387 -12.42 -14.28 -1.24
N THR A 388 -13.70 -13.89 -1.18
CA THR A 388 -14.10 -12.72 -0.38
C THR A 388 -13.98 -13.03 1.11
N LEU A 389 -13.31 -12.16 1.86
CA LEU A 389 -13.26 -12.21 3.33
C LEU A 389 -14.67 -12.17 3.91
N GLN A 390 -14.96 -13.07 4.85
CA GLN A 390 -16.17 -13.05 5.65
C GLN A 390 -16.10 -11.98 6.75
N PRO A 391 -17.23 -11.55 7.34
CA PRO A 391 -17.26 -10.44 8.29
C PRO A 391 -16.27 -10.52 9.46
N HIS A 392 -15.96 -11.72 9.92
CA HIS A 392 -15.05 -11.97 11.05
C HIS A 392 -13.69 -12.53 10.61
N ASP A 393 -13.46 -12.65 9.30
CA ASP A 393 -12.16 -13.09 8.80
C ASP A 393 -11.10 -12.03 9.08
N LYS A 394 -9.91 -12.52 9.42
CA LYS A 394 -8.71 -11.71 9.60
C LYS A 394 -7.76 -11.94 8.45
N ASP A 395 -7.18 -10.87 7.95
CA ASP A 395 -6.02 -10.95 7.08
C ASP A 395 -4.72 -10.83 7.88
N MET A 396 -3.62 -11.01 7.18
CA MET A 396 -2.28 -10.95 7.70
C MET A 396 -1.36 -10.32 6.66
N ILE A 397 -0.50 -9.41 7.11
CA ILE A 397 0.64 -8.93 6.34
C ILE A 397 1.89 -9.62 6.85
N VAL A 398 2.70 -10.12 5.94
CA VAL A 398 4.06 -10.61 6.21
C VAL A 398 5.02 -9.77 5.39
N MET A 399 6.03 -9.20 6.03
CA MET A 399 7.15 -8.54 5.39
C MET A 399 8.46 -9.14 5.88
N TYR A 400 9.41 -9.33 4.97
CA TYR A 400 10.69 -9.94 5.28
C TYR A 400 11.78 -9.30 4.43
N HIS A 401 12.71 -8.63 5.09
CA HIS A 401 13.94 -8.11 4.50
C HIS A 401 15.15 -8.95 4.90
N LYS A 402 16.10 -9.12 3.98
CA LYS A 402 17.43 -9.67 4.25
C LYS A 402 18.49 -8.66 3.87
N PHE A 403 19.44 -8.45 4.76
CA PHE A 403 20.55 -7.52 4.58
C PHE A 403 21.86 -8.27 4.75
N GLY A 404 22.60 -8.47 3.66
CA GLY A 404 24.00 -8.92 3.72
C GLY A 404 24.93 -7.72 3.62
N TYR A 405 25.92 -7.64 4.51
CA TYR A 405 26.84 -6.51 4.57
C TYR A 405 28.20 -6.90 5.15
N VAL A 406 29.21 -6.07 4.90
CA VAL A 406 30.55 -6.17 5.51
C VAL A 406 30.72 -5.06 6.52
N ILE A 407 31.16 -5.40 7.72
CA ILE A 407 31.57 -4.42 8.74
C ILE A 407 32.85 -4.91 9.42
N ASN A 408 33.85 -4.04 9.56
CA ASN A 408 35.17 -4.41 10.10
C ASN A 408 35.84 -5.61 9.39
N GLY A 409 35.57 -5.80 8.10
CA GLY A 409 36.06 -6.92 7.31
C GLY A 409 35.31 -8.25 7.49
N GLU A 410 34.29 -8.29 8.36
CA GLU A 410 33.45 -9.48 8.58
C GLU A 410 32.15 -9.39 7.75
N GLU A 411 31.84 -10.46 7.02
CA GLU A 411 30.53 -10.62 6.37
C GLU A 411 29.45 -10.97 7.41
N LYS A 412 28.34 -10.24 7.40
CA LYS A 412 27.20 -10.43 8.32
C LYS A 412 25.89 -10.40 7.56
N GLN A 413 24.89 -11.07 8.12
CA GLN A 413 23.51 -10.96 7.65
C GLN A 413 22.58 -10.56 8.79
N LEU A 414 21.61 -9.71 8.47
CA LEU A 414 20.48 -9.38 9.32
C LEU A 414 19.19 -9.67 8.57
N ASP A 415 18.30 -10.42 9.19
CA ASP A 415 16.95 -10.66 8.69
C ASP A 415 15.98 -9.82 9.53
N SER A 416 15.11 -9.05 8.88
CA SER A 416 14.11 -8.20 9.54
C SER A 416 12.72 -8.62 9.10
N LYS A 417 11.90 -9.08 10.04
CA LYS A 417 10.61 -9.73 9.77
C LYS A 417 9.48 -9.02 10.51
N MET A 418 8.39 -8.71 9.82
CA MET A 418 7.19 -8.14 10.41
C MET A 418 5.98 -9.00 10.04
N VAL A 419 5.18 -9.32 11.04
CA VAL A 419 3.86 -9.93 10.84
C VAL A 419 2.82 -9.08 11.55
N CYS A 420 1.79 -8.65 10.82
CA CYS A 420 0.69 -7.87 11.36
C CYS A 420 -0.63 -8.58 11.04
N ILE A 421 -1.50 -8.74 12.03
CA ILE A 421 -2.81 -9.38 11.88
C ILE A 421 -3.92 -8.32 11.94
N GLY A 422 -4.91 -8.46 11.07
CA GLY A 422 -6.08 -7.61 11.01
C GLY A 422 -7.10 -7.93 12.11
N GLU A 423 -8.09 -7.07 12.25
CA GLU A 423 -9.15 -7.23 13.23
C GLU A 423 -10.36 -7.93 12.63
N ASP A 424 -10.78 -7.49 11.43
CA ASP A 424 -11.92 -8.00 10.68
C ASP A 424 -11.83 -7.62 9.18
N GLN A 425 -12.89 -7.90 8.41
CA GLN A 425 -12.93 -7.60 6.96
C GLN A 425 -12.81 -6.11 6.60
N THR A 426 -13.03 -5.20 7.56
CA THR A 426 -12.99 -3.75 7.40
C THR A 426 -11.65 -3.19 7.86
N TYR A 427 -11.23 -3.57 9.07
CA TYR A 427 -9.99 -3.15 9.71
C TYR A 427 -8.92 -4.23 9.54
N THR A 428 -8.60 -4.47 8.28
CA THR A 428 -7.58 -5.43 7.84
C THR A 428 -6.17 -4.95 8.21
N ALA A 429 -5.21 -5.88 8.36
CA ALA A 429 -3.78 -5.59 8.44
C ALA A 429 -3.33 -4.80 7.21
N MET A 430 -3.87 -5.10 6.03
CA MET A 430 -3.63 -4.30 4.83
C MET A 430 -4.12 -2.84 5.00
N ALA A 431 -5.37 -2.62 5.41
CA ALA A 431 -5.88 -1.26 5.62
C ALA A 431 -5.09 -0.52 6.71
N LYS A 432 -4.65 -1.23 7.75
CA LYS A 432 -3.80 -0.72 8.82
C LYS A 432 -2.43 -0.28 8.30
N THR A 433 -1.70 -1.18 7.67
CA THR A 433 -0.33 -0.95 7.18
C THR A 433 -0.23 -0.08 5.95
N VAL A 434 -1.32 0.12 5.19
CA VAL A 434 -1.38 1.13 4.13
C VAL A 434 -1.89 2.47 4.66
N GLY A 435 -2.97 2.47 5.45
CA GLY A 435 -3.68 3.68 5.84
C GLY A 435 -3.00 4.45 6.97
N LEU A 436 -2.42 3.78 7.97
CA LEU A 436 -1.77 4.45 9.09
C LEU A 436 -0.54 5.26 8.68
N PRO A 437 0.42 4.74 7.87
CA PRO A 437 1.56 5.54 7.44
C PRO A 437 1.16 6.79 6.66
N VAL A 438 0.15 6.69 5.79
CA VAL A 438 -0.44 7.84 5.08
C VAL A 438 -0.97 8.88 6.07
N ALA A 439 -1.73 8.44 7.07
CA ALA A 439 -2.33 9.31 8.07
C ALA A 439 -1.27 10.05 8.90
N MET A 440 -0.27 9.29 9.38
CA MET A 440 0.84 9.79 10.17
C MET A 440 1.67 10.79 9.36
N ALA A 441 2.00 10.50 8.10
CA ALA A 441 2.72 11.43 7.23
C ALA A 441 1.93 12.74 7.02
N ALA A 442 0.62 12.65 6.77
CA ALA A 442 -0.23 13.84 6.63
C ALA A 442 -0.21 14.71 7.90
N LEU A 443 -0.32 14.11 9.08
CA LEU A 443 -0.24 14.85 10.35
C LEU A 443 1.16 15.43 10.60
N LEU A 444 2.22 14.68 10.32
CA LEU A 444 3.59 15.16 10.48
C LEU A 444 3.90 16.34 9.55
N ILE A 445 3.34 16.36 8.35
CA ILE A 445 3.40 17.50 7.42
C ILE A 445 2.62 18.70 8.01
N LEU A 446 1.36 18.51 8.43
CA LEU A 446 0.56 19.57 9.05
C LEU A 446 1.17 20.14 10.33
N ASN A 447 1.91 19.31 11.06
CA ASN A 447 2.61 19.67 12.29
C ASN A 447 4.03 20.23 12.05
N GLY A 448 4.45 20.40 10.79
CA GLY A 448 5.75 20.97 10.43
C GLY A 448 6.95 20.11 10.84
N LYS A 449 6.75 18.80 11.05
CA LYS A 449 7.80 17.84 11.42
C LYS A 449 8.49 17.24 10.20
N ILE A 450 7.75 17.06 9.09
CA ILE A 450 8.31 16.77 7.77
C ILE A 450 8.35 18.09 7.01
N THR A 451 9.53 18.50 6.55
CA THR A 451 9.71 19.85 5.98
C THR A 451 10.34 19.88 4.61
N THR A 452 10.99 18.79 4.16
CA THR A 452 11.60 18.74 2.83
C THR A 452 10.53 18.85 1.73
N PRO A 453 10.58 19.88 0.85
CA PRO A 453 9.63 20.04 -0.24
C PRO A 453 10.00 19.20 -1.49
N GLY A 454 9.06 19.12 -2.43
CA GLY A 454 9.20 18.37 -3.68
C GLY A 454 8.35 17.11 -3.70
N VAL A 455 8.54 16.31 -4.75
CA VAL A 455 7.99 14.96 -4.88
C VAL A 455 8.93 14.01 -4.16
N GLN A 456 8.44 13.44 -3.05
CA GLN A 456 9.26 12.73 -2.06
C GLN A 456 8.86 11.26 -1.93
N LEU A 457 9.87 10.45 -1.58
CA LEU A 457 9.74 9.08 -1.08
C LEU A 457 9.99 9.06 0.43
N PRO A 458 9.49 8.05 1.18
CA PRO A 458 9.64 8.00 2.63
C PRO A 458 10.99 7.41 3.07
N ILE A 459 12.07 7.81 2.39
CA ILE A 459 13.44 7.28 2.59
C ILE A 459 14.32 8.17 3.49
N ARG A 460 13.80 9.30 3.96
CA ARG A 460 14.52 10.24 4.84
C ARG A 460 14.21 9.99 6.30
N LYS A 461 15.21 10.17 7.17
CA LYS A 461 15.10 10.01 8.65
C LYS A 461 13.95 10.79 9.26
N GLU A 462 13.70 12.02 8.78
CA GLU A 462 12.59 12.86 9.26
C GLU A 462 11.21 12.22 9.03
N VAL A 463 11.11 11.29 8.07
CA VAL A 463 9.87 10.59 7.72
C VAL A 463 9.82 9.23 8.40
N TYR A 464 10.80 8.35 8.13
CA TYR A 464 10.68 6.95 8.53
C TYR A 464 10.81 6.74 10.05
N LEU A 465 11.64 7.52 10.76
CA LEU A 465 11.83 7.32 12.21
C LEU A 465 10.56 7.59 13.01
N PRO A 466 9.87 8.75 12.88
CA PRO A 466 8.65 9.00 13.64
C PRO A 466 7.51 8.06 13.23
N ILE A 467 7.36 7.76 11.94
CA ILE A 467 6.27 6.91 11.46
C ILE A 467 6.46 5.46 11.93
N LEU A 468 7.65 4.87 11.75
CA LEU A 468 7.90 3.49 12.21
C LEU A 468 7.71 3.37 13.73
N LYS A 469 8.17 4.36 14.49
CA LYS A 469 7.99 4.38 15.94
C LYS A 469 6.52 4.38 16.35
N GLU A 470 5.68 5.19 15.71
CA GLU A 470 4.26 5.23 16.04
C GLU A 470 3.53 3.97 15.57
N LEU A 471 3.93 3.39 14.43
CA LEU A 471 3.38 2.14 13.90
C LEU A 471 3.57 0.94 14.85
N GLU A 472 4.60 0.95 15.70
CA GLU A 472 4.80 -0.08 16.74
C GLU A 472 3.60 -0.15 17.71
N GLU A 473 2.97 0.98 18.03
CA GLU A 473 1.78 1.05 18.90
C GLU A 473 0.56 0.33 18.28
N TYR A 474 0.57 0.13 16.96
CA TYR A 474 -0.47 -0.56 16.21
C TYR A 474 -0.09 -2.00 15.83
N GLY A 475 1.01 -2.52 16.40
CA GLY A 475 1.46 -3.89 16.20
C GLY A 475 2.22 -4.13 14.89
N VAL A 476 2.73 -3.07 14.26
CA VAL A 476 3.63 -3.19 13.09
C VAL A 476 5.06 -3.14 13.61
N VAL A 477 5.54 -4.27 14.13
CA VAL A 477 6.85 -4.40 14.77
C VAL A 477 7.75 -5.29 13.92
N PHE A 478 8.95 -4.81 13.62
CA PHE A 478 9.99 -5.59 12.96
C PHE A 478 10.85 -6.30 13.99
N ASN A 479 10.98 -7.61 13.83
CA ASN A 479 11.87 -8.45 14.61
C ASN A 479 13.12 -8.71 13.79
N GLU A 480 14.26 -8.24 14.31
CA GLU A 480 15.55 -8.33 13.64
C GLU A 480 16.37 -9.47 14.24
N GLN A 481 16.91 -10.33 13.38
CA GLN A 481 17.70 -11.49 13.77
C GLN A 481 19.01 -11.53 12.98
N SER A 482 20.13 -11.70 13.69
CA SER A 482 21.42 -11.93 13.04
C SER A 482 21.48 -13.36 12.48
N MET A 483 21.94 -13.48 11.24
CA MET A 483 22.04 -14.75 10.53
C MET A 483 23.46 -14.93 9.96
N PRO A 484 23.91 -16.17 9.73
CA PRO A 484 25.13 -16.41 8.97
C PRO A 484 24.97 -15.87 7.55
N TYR A 485 25.94 -15.09 7.06
CA TYR A 485 25.97 -14.67 5.67
C TYR A 485 26.53 -15.80 4.80
N VAL A 486 25.70 -16.31 3.88
CA VAL A 486 26.07 -17.41 2.97
C VAL A 486 26.12 -16.99 1.50
N GLY A 487 25.71 -15.75 1.20
CA GLY A 487 25.46 -15.32 -0.17
C GLY A 487 24.53 -16.31 -0.88
N TYR A 488 24.91 -16.74 -2.09
CA TYR A 488 24.23 -17.81 -2.83
C TYR A 488 25.01 -19.13 -2.87
N ASN A 489 25.96 -19.32 -1.95
CA ASN A 489 26.66 -20.60 -1.78
C ASN A 489 26.22 -21.24 -0.44
N PRO A 490 25.16 -22.06 -0.42
CA PRO A 490 24.67 -22.67 0.81
C PRO A 490 25.70 -23.61 1.46
N ASP A 491 26.66 -24.12 0.68
CA ASP A 491 27.70 -25.01 1.20
C ASP A 491 28.72 -24.27 2.10
N LYS A 492 28.74 -22.93 2.09
CA LYS A 492 29.57 -22.10 3.01
C LYS A 492 29.26 -22.35 4.48
N VAL A 493 28.08 -22.84 4.84
CA VAL A 493 27.72 -23.13 6.25
C VAL A 493 28.42 -24.41 6.74
N PHE A 494 28.76 -25.31 5.84
CA PHE A 494 29.37 -26.60 6.14
C PHE A 494 30.90 -26.60 6.01
N SER A 495 31.48 -25.48 5.57
CA SER A 495 32.93 -25.21 5.49
C SER A 495 33.39 -24.36 6.66
#